data_AF-A0A971R838-F1
#
_entry.id   AF-A0A971R838-F1
#
_cell.length_a   1.000
_cell.length_b   1.000
_cell.length_c   1.000
_cell.angle_alpha   90.00
_cell.angle_beta   90.00
_cell.angle_gamma   90.00
#
_symmetry.space_group_name_H-M   'P 1'
#
loop_
_entity.id
_entity.type
_entity.pdbx_description
1 polymer ?
#
loop_
_entity_poly.entity_id
_entity_poly.type
_entity_poly.pdbx_seq_one_letter_code
_entity_poly.pdbx_strand_id
1 'polypeptide(L)'
;MRPRHVGILLVSSATLLFELTLMRLYALAQGHHYAFMSVSVALLGNALSGTVAALFSRRTLRALDGWATPLLPLALLGAYLVLAHLPFDAYLLAWEPRQLVRLLQNWLTLTLPFALSGYLLLRAIGAEGEHGHMAYGANLAGSAAGGVLLLALLPLVG
;
A
#
# COMPACT_ATOMS: atom_id res chain seq x y z
N MET A 1 5.76 25.08 0.43
CA MET A 1 5.75 23.74 1.08
C MET A 1 7.15 23.16 1.01
N ARG A 2 7.69 22.63 2.11
CA ARG A 2 8.95 21.86 2.06
C ARG A 2 8.77 20.66 1.10
N PRO A 3 9.79 20.27 0.30
CA PRO A 3 9.68 19.19 -0.68
C PRO A 3 9.22 17.86 -0.07
N ARG A 4 9.48 17.63 1.22
CA ARG A 4 9.01 16.46 1.98
C ARG A 4 7.49 16.36 2.10
N HIS A 5 6.78 17.47 2.30
CA HIS A 5 5.32 17.43 2.45
C HIS A 5 4.63 17.05 1.14
N VAL A 6 5.17 17.48 0.00
CA VAL A 6 4.70 17.05 -1.32
C VAL A 6 4.91 15.55 -1.50
N GLY A 7 6.08 15.03 -1.10
CA GLY A 7 6.35 13.59 -1.12
C GLY A 7 5.38 12.79 -0.25
N ILE A 8 5.13 13.24 0.99
CA ILE A 8 4.13 12.61 1.89
C ILE A 8 2.75 12.61 1.23
N LEU A 9 2.30 13.77 0.73
CA LEU A 9 0.99 13.91 0.09
C LEU A 9 0.83 12.94 -1.09
N LEU A 10 1.84 12.82 -1.96
CA LEU A 10 1.83 11.92 -3.10
C LEU A 10 1.83 10.44 -2.67
N VAL A 11 2.66 10.06 -1.70
CA VAL A 11 2.74 8.67 -1.21
C VAL A 11 1.42 8.26 -0.52
N SER A 12 0.86 9.12 0.33
CA SER A 12 -0.43 8.85 0.99
C SER A 12 -1.59 8.76 0.00
N SER A 13 -1.60 9.65 -1.01
CA SER A 13 -2.58 9.63 -2.10
C SER A 13 -2.48 8.33 -2.90
N ALA A 14 -1.28 7.95 -3.34
CA ALA A 14 -1.06 6.72 -4.08
C ALA A 14 -1.42 5.48 -3.26
N THR A 15 -1.11 5.47 -1.97
CA THR A 15 -1.40 4.34 -1.07
C THR A 15 -2.91 4.14 -0.91
N LEU A 16 -3.67 5.21 -0.64
CA LEU A 16 -5.12 5.09 -0.55
C LEU A 16 -5.79 4.81 -1.89
N LEU A 17 -5.33 5.45 -2.98
CA LEU A 17 -5.83 5.15 -4.31
C LEU A 17 -5.66 3.66 -4.64
N PHE A 18 -4.49 3.10 -4.33
CA PHE A 18 -4.20 1.68 -4.51
C PHE A 18 -5.10 0.79 -3.64
N GLU A 19 -5.25 1.08 -2.34
CA GLU A 19 -6.11 0.32 -1.44
C GLU A 19 -7.58 0.30 -1.89
N LEU A 20 -8.12 1.46 -2.26
CA LEU A 20 -9.51 1.54 -2.71
C LEU A 20 -9.72 0.85 -4.06
N THR A 21 -8.75 0.94 -4.97
CA THR A 21 -8.77 0.22 -6.25
C THR A 21 -8.76 -1.29 -6.02
N LEU A 22 -7.92 -1.76 -5.10
CA LEU A 22 -7.83 -3.16 -4.72
C LEU A 22 -9.12 -3.68 -4.08
N MET A 23 -9.75 -2.90 -3.19
CA MET A 23 -11.08 -3.22 -2.65
C MET A 23 -12.12 -3.42 -3.76
N ARG A 24 -12.14 -2.54 -4.77
CA ARG A 24 -13.04 -2.66 -5.91
C ARG A 24 -12.73 -3.88 -6.77
N LEU A 25 -11.45 -4.14 -7.06
CA LEU A 25 -11.04 -5.31 -7.83
C LEU A 25 -11.46 -6.61 -7.13
N TYR A 26 -11.28 -6.71 -5.81
CA TYR A 26 -11.75 -7.88 -5.06
C TYR A 26 -13.27 -7.98 -4.99
N ALA A 27 -13.98 -6.86 -4.82
CA ALA A 27 -15.44 -6.84 -4.83
C ALA A 27 -16.02 -7.34 -6.17
N LEU A 28 -15.40 -6.95 -7.29
CA LEU A 28 -15.81 -7.36 -8.64
C LEU A 28 -15.42 -8.80 -8.95
N ALA A 29 -14.21 -9.23 -8.60
CA ALA A 29 -13.70 -10.54 -8.97
C ALA A 29 -14.25 -11.68 -8.11
N GLN A 30 -14.46 -11.44 -6.80
CA GLN A 30 -14.78 -12.49 -5.83
C GLN A 30 -16.03 -12.20 -4.99
N GLY A 31 -16.60 -11.00 -5.12
CA GLY A 31 -17.75 -10.55 -4.34
C GLY A 31 -17.36 -9.68 -3.14
N HIS A 32 -18.33 -8.88 -2.67
CA HIS A 32 -18.13 -7.81 -1.68
C HIS A 32 -17.55 -8.29 -0.34
N HIS A 33 -17.78 -9.54 0.05
CA HIS A 33 -17.21 -10.11 1.27
C HIS A 33 -15.67 -10.13 1.26
N TYR A 34 -15.06 -10.31 0.08
CA TYR A 34 -13.61 -10.38 -0.06
C TYR A 34 -12.95 -9.01 -0.28
N ALA A 35 -13.73 -7.94 -0.46
CA ALA A 35 -13.20 -6.58 -0.55
C ALA A 35 -12.37 -6.19 0.68
N PHE A 36 -12.83 -6.62 1.87
CA PHE A 36 -12.15 -6.37 3.14
C PHE A 36 -10.76 -7.02 3.25
N MET A 37 -10.42 -8.00 2.40
CA MET A 37 -9.07 -8.56 2.38
C MET A 37 -8.02 -7.52 2.03
N SER A 38 -8.37 -6.52 1.21
CA SER A 38 -7.48 -5.39 0.89
C SER A 38 -7.03 -4.64 2.15
N VAL A 39 -7.97 -4.37 3.08
CA VAL A 39 -7.67 -3.67 4.33
C VAL A 39 -6.74 -4.50 5.20
N SER A 40 -6.95 -5.81 5.29
CA SER A 40 -6.07 -6.72 6.04
C SER A 40 -4.63 -6.70 5.50
N VAL A 41 -4.46 -6.68 4.17
CA VAL A 41 -3.14 -6.60 3.54
C VAL A 41 -2.50 -5.22 3.75
N ALA A 42 -3.29 -4.15 3.68
CA ALA A 42 -2.82 -2.81 4.00
C ALA A 42 -2.33 -2.71 5.46
N LEU A 43 -3.09 -3.27 6.40
CA LEU A 43 -2.69 -3.34 7.81
C LEU A 43 -1.44 -4.18 8.02
N LEU A 44 -1.34 -5.35 7.36
CA LEU A 44 -0.16 -6.21 7.43
C LEU A 44 1.10 -5.50 6.90
N GLY A 45 1.00 -4.80 5.77
CA GLY A 45 2.11 -4.03 5.20
C GLY A 45 2.56 -2.90 6.13
N ASN A 46 1.62 -2.13 6.64
CA ASN A 46 1.93 -1.07 7.61
C ASN A 46 2.52 -1.62 8.92
N ALA A 47 2.04 -2.76 9.41
CA ALA A 47 2.60 -3.44 10.57
C ALA A 47 4.03 -3.94 10.32
N LEU A 48 4.30 -4.50 9.14
CA LEU A 48 5.64 -4.91 8.72
C LEU A 48 6.60 -3.72 8.69
N SER A 49 6.17 -2.59 8.12
CA SER A 49 6.95 -1.34 8.14
C SER A 49 7.32 -0.90 9.56
N GLY A 50 6.34 -0.84 10.47
CA GLY A 50 6.58 -0.47 11.87
C GLY A 50 7.52 -1.45 12.57
N THR A 51 7.37 -2.74 12.30
CA THR A 51 8.23 -3.80 12.84
C THR A 51 9.67 -3.67 12.34
N VAL A 52 9.85 -3.39 11.04
CA VAL A 52 11.17 -3.10 10.46
C VAL A 52 11.80 -1.86 11.10
N ALA A 53 11.03 -0.79 11.27
CA ALA A 53 11.53 0.43 11.89
C ALA A 53 11.90 0.25 13.38
N ALA A 54 11.22 -0.65 14.09
CA ALA A 54 11.48 -0.94 15.50
C ALA A 54 12.68 -1.89 15.71
N LEU A 55 12.82 -2.93 14.88
CA LEU A 55 13.85 -3.96 15.05
C LEU A 55 15.21 -3.55 14.45
N PHE A 56 15.23 -2.81 13.35
CA PHE A 56 16.48 -2.53 12.64
C PHE A 56 17.18 -1.27 13.15
N SER A 57 18.52 -1.33 13.17
CA SER A 57 19.35 -0.19 13.58
C SER A 57 19.15 1.02 12.66
N ARG A 58 19.38 2.24 13.19
CA ARG A 58 19.36 3.48 12.39
C ARG A 58 20.27 3.43 11.16
N ARG A 59 21.39 2.68 11.21
CA ARG A 59 22.30 2.52 10.08
C ARG A 59 21.67 1.71 8.96
N THR A 60 21.02 0.59 9.30
CA THR A 60 20.29 -0.25 8.33
C THR A 60 19.14 0.53 7.70
N LEU A 61 18.37 1.27 8.50
CA LEU A 61 17.26 2.08 7.99
C LEU A 61 17.74 3.18 7.04
N ARG A 62 18.88 3.84 7.31
CA ARG A 62 19.47 4.81 6.36
C ARG A 62 19.88 4.17 5.03
N ALA A 63 20.38 2.94 5.06
CA ALA A 63 20.67 2.22 3.82
C ALA A 63 19.37 1.94 3.04
N LEU A 64 18.29 1.56 3.73
CA LEU A 64 16.98 1.31 3.12
C LEU A 64 16.34 2.57 2.52
N ASP A 65 16.56 3.76 3.09
CA ASP A 65 15.96 5.00 2.58
C ASP A 65 16.27 5.26 1.10
N GLY A 66 17.50 4.96 0.67
CA GLY A 66 17.91 5.16 -0.73
C GLY A 66 17.21 4.21 -1.71
N TRP A 67 16.80 3.03 -1.24
CA TRP A 67 16.13 2.01 -2.06
C TRP A 67 14.60 2.09 -1.95
N ALA A 68 14.06 2.53 -0.83
CA ALA A 68 12.61 2.52 -0.58
C ALA A 68 11.84 3.41 -1.56
N THR A 69 12.37 4.58 -1.93
CA THR A 69 11.72 5.51 -2.86
C THR A 69 11.59 4.95 -4.28
N PRO A 70 12.66 4.48 -4.96
CA PRO A 70 12.52 3.87 -6.28
C PRO A 70 11.82 2.51 -6.26
N LEU A 71 11.86 1.79 -5.13
CA LEU A 71 11.22 0.47 -5.03
C LEU A 71 9.71 0.55 -4.90
N LEU A 72 9.14 1.63 -4.36
CA LEU A 72 7.69 1.80 -4.23
C LEU A 72 6.95 1.69 -5.59
N PRO A 73 7.28 2.47 -6.64
CA PRO A 73 6.59 2.35 -7.93
C PRO A 73 6.82 0.98 -8.58
N LEU A 74 8.00 0.37 -8.40
CA LEU A 74 8.27 -1.00 -8.85
C LEU A 74 7.39 -2.02 -8.14
N ALA A 75 7.18 -1.86 -6.83
CA ALA A 75 6.32 -2.74 -6.03
C ALA A 75 4.84 -2.57 -6.41
N LEU A 76 4.39 -1.34 -6.69
CA LEU A 76 3.04 -1.08 -7.20
C LEU A 76 2.83 -1.73 -8.59
N LEU A 77 3.81 -1.61 -9.48
CA LEU A 77 3.78 -2.26 -10.79
C LEU A 77 3.79 -3.79 -10.65
N GLY A 78 4.64 -4.33 -9.79
CA GLY A 78 4.71 -5.76 -9.50
C GLY A 78 3.40 -6.30 -8.92
N ALA A 79 2.79 -5.55 -8.00
CA ALA A 79 1.47 -5.87 -7.45
C ALA A 79 0.38 -5.92 -8.54
N TYR A 80 0.38 -4.95 -9.46
CA TYR A 80 -0.53 -4.95 -10.61
C TYR A 80 -0.31 -6.17 -11.52
N LEU A 81 0.94 -6.46 -11.90
CA LEU A 81 1.26 -7.60 -12.77
C LEU A 81 0.88 -8.95 -12.13
N VAL A 82 1.12 -9.11 -10.83
CA VAL A 82 0.73 -10.31 -10.10
C VAL A 82 -0.78 -10.46 -10.09
N LEU A 83 -1.54 -9.40 -9.80
CA LEU A 83 -3.00 -9.45 -9.87
C LEU A 83 -3.51 -9.78 -11.27
N ALA A 84 -2.87 -9.26 -12.32
CA ALA A 84 -3.24 -9.50 -13.70
C ALA A 84 -2.97 -10.94 -14.17
N HIS A 85 -1.86 -11.55 -13.71
CA HIS A 85 -1.41 -12.87 -14.19
C HIS A 85 -1.74 -14.04 -13.27
N LEU A 86 -2.02 -13.78 -11.99
CA LEU A 86 -2.34 -14.80 -10.98
C LEU A 86 -3.75 -14.58 -10.43
N PRO A 87 -4.81 -14.83 -11.25
CA PRO A 87 -6.17 -14.74 -10.78
C PRO A 87 -6.39 -15.76 -9.67
N PHE A 88 -6.74 -15.24 -8.50
CA PHE A 88 -7.17 -16.02 -7.35
C PHE A 88 -8.69 -16.14 -7.38
N ASP A 89 -9.18 -17.38 -7.32
CA ASP A 89 -10.59 -17.69 -7.20
C ASP A 89 -10.86 -18.13 -5.75
N ALA A 90 -11.77 -17.44 -5.06
CA ALA A 90 -12.07 -17.77 -3.67
C ALA A 90 -13.00 -18.99 -3.54
N TYR A 91 -13.81 -19.30 -4.56
CA TYR A 91 -14.83 -20.35 -4.48
C TYR A 91 -14.21 -21.75 -4.53
N LEU A 92 -13.12 -21.89 -5.27
CA LEU A 92 -12.39 -23.13 -5.42
C LEU A 92 -11.39 -23.36 -4.25
N LEU A 93 -11.20 -22.39 -3.35
CA LEU A 93 -10.24 -22.46 -2.24
C LEU A 93 -10.52 -23.66 -1.31
N ALA A 94 -11.81 -23.97 -1.09
CA ALA A 94 -12.22 -25.10 -0.27
C ALA A 94 -11.91 -26.47 -0.91
N TRP A 95 -11.69 -26.50 -2.22
CA TRP A 95 -11.54 -27.73 -3.01
C TRP A 95 -10.11 -27.93 -3.53
N GLU A 96 -9.37 -26.85 -3.78
CA GLU A 96 -8.02 -26.88 -4.33
C GLU A 96 -6.98 -26.20 -3.42
N PRO A 97 -6.10 -26.96 -2.73
CA PRO A 97 -5.09 -26.38 -1.84
C PRO A 97 -4.04 -25.53 -2.60
N ARG A 98 -3.93 -25.70 -3.92
CA ARG A 98 -3.07 -24.85 -4.77
C ARG A 98 -3.52 -23.39 -4.75
N GLN A 99 -4.80 -23.12 -4.51
CA GLN A 99 -5.32 -21.77 -4.44
C GLN A 99 -4.93 -21.06 -3.15
N LEU A 100 -4.68 -21.80 -2.06
CA LEU A 100 -4.09 -21.23 -0.85
C LEU A 100 -2.69 -20.67 -1.12
N VAL A 101 -1.88 -21.37 -1.93
CA VAL A 101 -0.56 -20.89 -2.33
C VAL A 101 -0.67 -19.61 -3.17
N ARG A 102 -1.62 -19.55 -4.11
CA ARG A 102 -1.87 -18.33 -4.91
C ARG A 102 -2.36 -17.17 -4.06
N LEU A 103 -3.23 -17.43 -3.07
CA LEU A 103 -3.68 -16.43 -2.10
C LEU A 103 -2.52 -15.84 -1.32
N LEU A 104 -1.65 -16.71 -0.78
CA LEU A 104 -0.46 -16.29 -0.05
C LEU A 104 0.50 -15.49 -0.93
N GLN A 105 0.73 -15.91 -2.17
CA GLN A 105 1.55 -15.16 -3.14
C GLN A 105 0.98 -13.77 -3.41
N ASN A 106 -0.33 -13.66 -3.64
CA ASN A 106 -0.99 -12.37 -3.83
C ASN A 106 -0.87 -11.50 -2.57
N TRP A 107 -1.14 -12.06 -1.39
CA TRP A 107 -1.01 -11.34 -0.12
C TRP A 107 0.41 -10.84 0.13
N LEU A 108 1.42 -11.68 -0.04
CA LEU A 108 2.83 -11.29 0.15
C LEU A 108 3.24 -10.20 -0.84
N THR A 109 2.83 -10.33 -2.10
CA THR A 109 3.16 -9.34 -3.12
C THR A 109 2.50 -7.99 -2.82
N LEU A 110 1.22 -8.00 -2.47
CA LEU A 110 0.45 -6.81 -2.13
C LEU A 110 0.89 -6.17 -0.81
N THR A 111 1.44 -6.95 0.12
CA THR A 111 1.99 -6.42 1.37
C THR A 111 3.20 -5.52 1.12
N LEU A 112 4.01 -5.80 0.07
CA LEU A 112 5.21 -5.03 -0.26
C LEU A 112 4.97 -3.54 -0.53
N PRO A 113 4.07 -3.13 -1.44
CA PRO A 113 3.83 -1.71 -1.69
C PRO A 113 3.31 -0.99 -0.43
N PHE A 114 2.44 -1.62 0.37
CA PHE A 114 1.98 -1.05 1.64
C PHE A 114 3.09 -0.94 2.69
N ALA A 115 3.98 -1.92 2.77
CA ALA A 115 5.12 -1.87 3.66
C ALA A 115 6.11 -0.76 3.26
N LEU A 116 6.38 -0.59 1.97
CA LEU A 116 7.27 0.46 1.48
C LEU A 116 6.65 1.85 1.66
N SER A 117 5.37 2.03 1.32
CA SER A 117 4.70 3.32 1.51
C SER A 117 4.58 3.69 2.98
N GLY A 118 4.20 2.73 3.83
CA GLY A 118 4.17 2.90 5.28
C GLY A 118 5.55 3.23 5.85
N TYR A 119 6.63 2.63 5.33
CA TYR A 119 8.00 2.91 5.77
C TYR A 119 8.42 4.34 5.41
N LEU A 120 8.17 4.76 4.17
CA LEU A 120 8.46 6.12 3.72
C LEU A 120 7.69 7.16 4.55
N LEU A 121 6.42 6.91 4.83
CA LEU A 121 5.59 7.79 5.66
C LEU A 121 6.10 7.86 7.10
N LEU A 122 6.41 6.72 7.72
CA LEU A 122 6.93 6.65 9.08
C LEU A 122 8.27 7.40 9.21
N ARG A 123 9.18 7.23 8.24
CA ARG A 123 10.47 7.94 8.18
C ARG A 123 10.29 9.44 7.97
N ALA A 124 9.41 9.84 7.05
CA ALA A 124 9.19 11.24 6.70
C ALA A 124 8.53 12.02 7.83
N ILE A 125 7.50 11.45 8.47
CA ILE A 125 6.81 12.07 9.61
C ILE A 125 7.72 12.03 10.85
N GLY A 126 8.37 10.89 11.13
CA GLY A 126 9.28 10.76 12.27
C GLY A 126 10.50 11.68 12.21
N ALA A 127 10.92 12.12 11.02
CA ALA A 127 12.01 13.08 10.85
C ALA A 127 11.63 14.54 11.20
N GLU A 128 10.34 14.88 11.28
CA GLU A 128 9.86 16.23 11.64
C GLU A 128 9.71 16.41 13.17
N GLY A 129 9.82 15.32 13.96
CA GLY A 129 9.80 15.36 15.42
C GLY A 129 8.56 16.05 15.98
N GLU A 130 8.76 17.00 16.90
CA GLU A 130 7.66 17.75 17.55
C GLU A 130 6.87 18.66 16.58
N HIS A 131 7.40 18.95 15.39
CA HIS A 131 6.71 19.73 14.35
C HIS A 131 5.94 18.84 13.35
N GLY A 132 5.71 17.57 13.69
CA GLY A 132 5.06 16.58 12.82
C GLY A 132 3.62 16.89 12.41
N HIS A 133 2.95 17.89 13.01
CA HIS A 133 1.55 18.23 12.72
C HIS A 133 1.31 18.61 11.25
N MET A 134 2.23 19.36 10.61
CA MET A 134 2.10 19.71 9.18
C MET A 134 2.34 18.51 8.27
N ALA A 135 3.26 17.61 8.64
CA ALA A 135 3.53 16.37 7.91
C ALA A 135 2.34 15.40 8.01
N TYR A 136 1.74 15.30 9.19
CA TYR A 136 0.52 14.52 9.40
C TYR A 136 -0.68 15.13 8.65
N GLY A 137 -0.81 16.46 8.64
CA GLY A 137 -1.81 17.16 7.83
C GLY A 137 -1.65 16.90 6.34
N ALA A 138 -0.42 16.90 5.83
CA ALA A 138 -0.13 16.52 4.44
C ALA A 138 -0.47 15.05 4.13
N ASN A 139 -0.26 14.13 5.09
CA ASN A 139 -0.67 12.73 4.96
C ASN A 139 -2.19 12.60 4.84
N LEU A 140 -2.95 13.25 5.73
CA LEU A 140 -4.42 13.25 5.68
C LEU A 140 -4.95 13.89 4.39
N ALA A 141 -4.39 15.02 3.98
CA ALA A 141 -4.77 15.69 2.74
C ALA A 141 -4.45 14.82 1.51
N GLY A 142 -3.30 14.14 1.51
CA GLY A 142 -2.93 13.19 0.46
C GLY A 142 -3.90 12.02 0.38
N SER A 143 -4.21 11.40 1.52
CA SER A 143 -5.23 10.35 1.62
C SER A 143 -6.59 10.80 1.09
N ALA A 144 -7.08 11.99 1.48
CA ALA A 144 -8.32 12.55 0.95
C ALA A 144 -8.25 12.76 -0.57
N ALA A 145 -7.14 13.29 -1.07
CA ALA A 145 -6.92 13.46 -2.51
C ALA A 145 -6.93 12.13 -3.26
N GLY A 146 -6.34 11.07 -2.70
CA GLY A 146 -6.38 9.71 -3.29
C GLY A 146 -7.80 9.16 -3.40
N GLY A 147 -8.64 9.38 -2.40
CA GLY A 147 -10.07 9.03 -2.45
C GLY A 147 -10.85 9.78 -3.52
N VAL A 148 -10.65 11.10 -3.60
CA VAL A 148 -11.28 11.94 -4.65
C VAL A 148 -10.77 11.56 -6.04
N LEU A 149 -9.47 11.29 -6.19
CA LEU A 149 -8.85 10.84 -7.43
C LEU A 149 -9.47 9.53 -7.91
N LEU A 150 -9.71 8.57 -7.04
CA LEU A 150 -10.41 7.34 -7.41
C LEU A 150 -11.81 7.65 -7.95
N LEU A 151 -12.58 8.47 -7.23
CA LEU A 151 -13.94 8.83 -7.63
C LEU A 151 -13.98 9.54 -8.98
N ALA A 152 -12.98 10.37 -9.27
CA ALA A 152 -12.84 11.07 -10.55
C ALA A 152 -12.37 10.15 -11.69
N LEU A 153 -11.43 9.24 -11.41
CA LEU A 153 -10.83 8.36 -12.41
C LEU A 153 -11.71 7.16 -12.76
N LEU A 154 -12.46 6.62 -11.79
CA LEU A 154 -13.29 5.43 -12.06
C LEU A 154 -14.28 5.61 -13.23
N PRO A 155 -15.08 6.67 -13.31
CA PRO A 155 -16.01 6.85 -14.43
C PRO A 155 -15.30 7.07 -15.77
N LEU A 156 -14.02 7.45 -15.77
CA LEU A 156 -13.22 7.61 -16.99
C LEU A 156 -12.61 6.28 -17.45
N VAL A 157 -12.36 5.35 -16.53
CA VAL A 157 -11.65 4.09 -16.79
C VAL A 157 -12.61 2.89 -16.91
N GLY A 158 -13.84 2.99 -16.41
CA GLY A 158 -14.90 1.97 -16.53
C GLY A 158 -15.22 1.29 -15.22
#